data_AF-A0A266NAD3-F1
#
_entry.id   AF-A0A266NAD3-F1
#
_cell.length_a   1.000
_cell.length_b   1.000
_cell.length_c   1.000
_cell.angle_alpha   90.00
_cell.angle_beta   90.00
_cell.angle_gamma   90.00
#
_symmetry.space_group_name_H-M   'P 1'
#
loop_
_entity.id
_entity.type
_entity.pdbx_description
1 polymer ?
#
loop_
_entity_poly.entity_id
_entity_poly.type
_entity_poly.pdbx_seq_one_letter_code
_entity_poly.pdbx_strand_id
1 'polypeptide(L)' 'MQIEYIWVALAVVVLLLELWAIKSVLKSGANVNSRCMWVAVLIFVPLLGLLAWLIAGPKQLTDDGSSHS' A
#
# COMPACT_ATOMS: atom_id res chain seq x y z
N MET A 1 -11.25 4.70 -16.67
CA MET A 1 -10.33 5.60 -17.41
C MET A 1 -9.58 6.56 -16.48
N GLN A 2 -10.10 7.72 -16.06
CA GLN A 2 -9.26 8.70 -15.31
C GLN A 2 -8.99 8.33 -13.84
N ILE A 3 -9.98 7.75 -13.14
CA ILE A 3 -9.88 7.34 -11.72
C ILE A 3 -8.88 6.20 -11.51
N GLU A 4 -8.72 5.31 -12.50
CA GLU A 4 -7.81 4.16 -12.40
C GLU A 4 -6.34 4.59 -12.33
N TYR A 5 -5.97 5.67 -13.03
CA TYR A 5 -4.62 6.24 -12.92
C TYR A 5 -4.34 6.83 -11.55
N ILE A 6 -5.36 7.37 -10.88
CA ILE A 6 -5.22 7.91 -9.52
C ILE A 6 -4.86 6.78 -8.55
N TRP A 7 -5.51 5.62 -8.67
CA TRP A 7 -5.18 4.42 -7.90
C TRP A 7 -3.77 3.91 -8.16
N VAL A 8 -3.36 3.83 -9.43
CA VAL A 8 -2.02 3.37 -9.82
C VAL A 8 -0.94 4.35 -9.33
N ALA A 9 -1.15 5.66 -9.49
CA ALA A 9 -0.22 6.67 -9.02
C ALA A 9 -0.05 6.62 -7.48
N LEU A 10 -1.14 6.42 -6.74
CA LEU A 10 -1.10 6.23 -5.29
C LEU A 10 -0.25 5.01 -4.89
N ALA A 11 -0.42 3.88 -5.57
CA ALA A 11 0.36 2.67 -5.30
C ALA A 11 1.86 2.87 -5.57
N VAL A 12 2.22 3.57 -6.66
CA VAL A 12 3.62 3.87 -7.00
C VAL A 12 4.26 4.80 -5.97
N VAL A 13 3.55 5.83 -5.52
CA VAL A 13 4.04 6.75 -4.47
C VAL A 13 4.27 6.00 -3.17
N VAL A 14 3.35 5.10 -2.79
CA VAL A 14 3.49 4.25 -1.60
C VAL A 14 4.74 3.36 -1.70
N LEU A 15 4.98 2.71 -2.84
CA LEU A 15 6.18 1.88 -3.07
C LEU A 15 7.48 2.69 -2.95
N LEU A 16 7.52 3.90 -3.52
CA LEU A 16 8.69 4.78 -3.40
C LEU A 16 8.95 5.20 -1.95
N LEU A 17 7.87 5.47 -1.19
CA LEU A 17 7.97 5.77 0.23
C LEU A 17 8.47 4.57 1.03
N GLU A 18 8.03 3.34 0.72
CA GLU A 18 8.55 2.11 1.34
C GLU A 18 10.03 1.87 1.03
N LEU A 19 10.52 2.19 -0.17
CA LEU A 19 11.94 2.05 -0.49
C LEU A 19 12.79 3.14 0.16
N TRP A 20 12.27 4.37 0.21
CA TRP A 20 12.92 5.46 0.94
C TRP A 20 13.03 5.08 2.44
N ALA A 21 11.97 4.43 2.95
CA ALA A 21 11.94 3.37 3.95
C ALA A 21 13.00 3.19 5.02
N ILE A 22 13.10 1.90 5.29
CA ILE A 22 14.23 1.09 4.83
C ILE A 22 15.51 1.89 4.61
N LYS A 23 15.72 2.59 3.47
CA LYS A 23 17.01 3.26 3.22
C LYS A 23 17.37 4.28 4.29
N SER A 24 16.42 5.08 4.75
CA SER A 24 16.70 6.07 5.77
C SER A 24 16.64 5.50 7.19
N VAL A 25 15.93 4.40 7.47
CA VAL A 25 16.05 3.66 8.74
C VAL A 25 17.43 3.04 8.86
N LEU A 26 17.90 2.37 7.80
CA LEU A 26 19.23 1.77 7.69
C LEU A 26 20.34 2.83 7.80
N LYS A 27 20.13 4.02 7.21
CA LYS A 27 21.07 5.14 7.34
C LYS A 27 21.01 5.82 8.72
N SER A 28 19.93 5.65 9.48
CA SER A 28 19.68 6.33 10.77
C SER A 28 20.23 5.55 11.98
N GLY A 29 21.51 5.16 11.90
CA GLY A 29 22.34 5.02 13.10
C GLY A 29 22.45 6.35 13.90
N ALA A 30 21.95 7.45 13.33
CA ALA A 30 21.91 8.77 13.92
C ALA A 30 20.44 9.24 14.06
N ASN A 31 20.03 9.58 15.29
CA ASN A 31 18.96 10.52 15.68
C ASN A 31 17.53 9.95 15.82
N VAL A 32 16.98 10.03 17.05
CA VAL A 32 15.62 9.60 17.44
C VAL A 32 14.50 10.31 16.67
N ASN A 33 14.66 11.60 16.31
CA ASN A 33 13.64 12.36 15.57
C ASN A 33 13.33 11.78 14.18
N SER A 34 14.33 11.19 13.51
CA SER A 34 14.14 10.61 12.18
C SER A 34 13.32 9.32 12.25
N ARG A 35 13.46 8.53 13.31
CA ARG A 35 12.71 7.27 13.48
C ARG A 35 11.20 7.50 13.61
N CYS A 36 10.78 8.56 14.29
CA CYS A 36 9.35 8.85 14.47
C CYS A 36 8.65 9.16 13.13
N MET A 37 9.32 9.93 12.27
CA MET A 37 8.83 10.23 10.92
C MET A 37 8.75 8.97 10.05
N TRP A 38 9.72 8.05 10.20
CA TRP A 38 9.71 6.74 9.54
C TRP A 38 8.55 5.86 9.97
N VAL A 39 8.29 5.78 11.27
CA VAL A 39 7.19 4.98 11.82
C VAL A 39 5.83 5.51 11.36
N ALA A 40 5.66 6.84 11.31
CA ALA A 40 4.43 7.44 10.80
C ALA A 40 4.14 7.03 9.34
N VAL A 41 5.16 7.08 8.47
CA VAL A 41 5.01 6.62 7.07
C VAL A 41 4.65 5.14 7.02
N LEU A 42 5.31 4.31 7.82
CA LEU A 42 5.08 2.86 7.86
C LEU A 42 3.68 2.47 8.37
N ILE A 43 3.01 3.35 9.11
CA ILE A 43 1.60 3.20 9.54
C ILE A 43 0.62 3.73 8.47
N PHE A 44 0.98 4.82 7.79
CA PHE A 44 0.14 5.40 6.73
C PHE A 44 0.09 4.53 5.47
N VAL A 45 1.20 3.86 5.11
CA VAL A 45 1.27 2.92 3.99
C VAL A 45 0.22 1.79 4.08
N PRO A 46 0.15 0.99 5.16
CA PRO A 46 -0.84 -0.07 5.29
C PRO A 46 -2.26 0.51 5.37
N LEU A 47 -2.47 1.68 5.97
CA LEU A 47 -3.78 2.34 5.97
C LEU A 47 -4.26 2.64 4.56
N LEU A 48 -3.40 3.21 3.70
CA LEU A 48 -3.75 3.53 2.31
C LEU A 48 -3.96 2.26 1.47
N GLY A 49 -3.14 1.23 1.68
CA GLY A 49 -3.32 -0.09 1.04
C GLY A 49 -4.63 -0.76 1.45
N LEU A 50 -5.00 -0.66 2.73
CA LEU A 50 -6.27 -1.18 3.25
C LEU A 50 -7.47 -0.41 2.69
N LEU A 51 -7.39 0.93 2.62
CA LEU A 51 -8.41 1.76 1.98
C LEU A 51 -8.56 1.43 0.50
N ALA A 52 -7.44 1.26 -0.21
CA ALA A 52 -7.45 0.89 -1.63
C ALA A 52 -8.07 -0.50 -1.85
N TRP A 53 -7.75 -1.47 -0.99
CA TRP A 53 -8.34 -2.82 -1.02
C TRP A 53 -9.85 -2.79 -0.73
N LEU A 54 -10.29 -1.97 0.23
CA LEU A 54 -11.70 -1.74 0.54
C LEU A 54 -12.48 -1.19 -0.66
N ILE A 55 -11.87 -0.31 -1.46
CA ILE A 55 -12.51 0.29 -2.63
C ILE A 55 -12.42 -0.64 -3.85
N ALA A 56 -11.32 -1.37 -4.01
CA ALA A 56 -11.16 -2.34 -5.09
C ALA A 56 -12.07 -3.57 -4.91
N GLY A 57 -12.35 -3.96 -3.65
CA GLY A 57 -13.20 -5.08 -3.28
C GLY A 57 -12.62 -6.45 -3.68
N PRO A 58 -12.69 -7.48 -2.82
CA PRO A 58 -12.35 -8.83 -3.24
C PRO A 58 -13.34 -9.26 -4.33
N LYS A 59 -12.86 -9.38 -5.58
CA LYS A 59 -13.61 -10.04 -6.64
C LYS A 59 -13.74 -11.50 -6.23
N GLN A 60 -14.90 -11.85 -5.68
CA GLN A 60 -15.27 -13.23 -5.42
C GLN A 60 -15.22 -13.94 -6.77
N LEU A 61 -14.31 -14.91 -6.93
CA LEU A 61 -14.48 -15.92 -7.96
C LEU A 61 -15.75 -16.67 -7.57
N THR A 62 -16.84 -16.36 -8.26
CA THR A 62 -17.99 -17.26 -8.25
C THR A 62 -17.56 -18.49 -9.02
N ASP A 63 -17.17 -19.54 -8.28
CA ASP A 63 -17.23 -20.90 -8.81
C ASP A 63 -18.71 -21.21 -9.01
N ASP A 64 -19.24 -20.78 -10.17
CA ASP A 64 -20.51 -21.25 -10.65
C ASP A 64 -20.32 -22.73 -10.98
N GLY A 65 -20.59 -23.56 -9.98
CA GLY A 65 -20.72 -25.00 -10.10
C GLY A 65 -21.89 -25.37 -11.01
N SER A 66 -21.80 -25.02 -12.30
CA SER A 66 -22.64 -25.54 -13.37
C SER A 66 -22.24 -27.00 -13.63
N SER A 67 -22.51 -27.80 -12.62
CA SER A 67 -23.04 -29.15 -12.73
C SER A 67 -24.33 -29.11 -13.55
N HIS A 68 -24.20 -29.29 -14.86
CA HIS A 68 -25.27 -29.73 -15.75
C HIS A 68 -24.65 -30.89 -16.54
N SER A 69 -24.85 -32.17 -16.22
CA SER A 69 -26.13 -32.92 -16.12
C SER A 69 -27.02 -32.69 -17.33
#